data_AF-A0A950MPR7-F1
#
_entry.id   AF-A0A950MPR7-F1
#
_cell.length_a   1.000
_cell.length_b   1.000
_cell.length_c   1.000
_cell.angle_alpha   90.00
_cell.angle_beta   90.00
_cell.angle_gamma   90.00
#
_symmetry.space_group_name_H-M   'P 1'
#
loop_
_entity.id
_entity.type
_entity.pdbx_description
1 polymer ?
#
loop_
_entity_poly.entity_id
_entity_poly.type
_entity_poly.pdbx_seq_one_letter_code
_entity_poly.pdbx_strand_id
1 'polypeptide(L)'
;MTNPWVTPKLVRKLRKLEAVMAIYSELWANARRLHTIERRSNLSAEEFFRCYYFVNRPVIFQDGLCNSYALASWNPDYLKARCGNEIIEVMTGRIADPDYEINSEQHKTRTRMREFVDRVKRAGQTNDFYMVANNRSLESGKMKALLEEGHILENILDPARAQSRMFLWFGPAGTVTPLHHDTMNILLAQVYGRKDVTLIPSFHTPYVYNHIGVYSAVDCEKPDYSRFPLFRKATQLKVLLEPGQVLFIPVGWWHHVRSMDVSISLSFTNFRKPNDYVWD
;
A
#
# COMPACT_ATOMS: atom_id res chain seq x y z
N MET A 1 25.93 -20.73 -12.56
CA MET A 1 26.19 -21.94 -11.73
C MET A 1 24.91 -22.28 -11.01
N THR A 2 24.27 -23.41 -11.31
CA THR A 2 23.03 -23.85 -10.66
C THR A 2 23.34 -24.30 -9.23
N ASN A 3 22.65 -23.75 -8.24
CA ASN A 3 22.80 -24.18 -6.84
C ASN A 3 22.50 -25.69 -6.75
N PRO A 4 23.50 -26.54 -6.38
CA PRO A 4 23.38 -28.00 -6.44
C PRO A 4 22.35 -28.59 -5.46
N TRP A 5 21.75 -27.77 -4.60
CA TRP A 5 20.80 -28.19 -3.57
C TRP A 5 19.32 -28.03 -3.94
N VAL A 6 19.00 -27.42 -5.09
CA VAL A 6 17.60 -27.36 -5.55
C VAL A 6 17.26 -28.66 -6.24
N THR A 7 16.63 -29.59 -5.50
CA THR A 7 16.24 -30.89 -6.06
C THR A 7 15.38 -30.70 -7.32
N PRO A 8 15.54 -31.51 -8.38
CA PRO A 8 14.68 -31.46 -9.58
C PRO A 8 13.18 -31.54 -9.27
N LYS A 9 12.82 -32.12 -8.11
CA LYS A 9 11.47 -32.15 -7.57
C LYS A 9 10.94 -30.76 -7.21
N LEU A 10 11.75 -29.91 -6.58
CA LEU A 10 11.35 -28.54 -6.21
C LEU A 10 11.16 -27.66 -7.45
N VAL A 11 12.10 -27.70 -8.40
CA VAL A 11 11.97 -26.97 -9.68
C VAL A 11 10.68 -27.34 -10.41
N ARG A 12 10.36 -28.64 -10.47
CA ARG A 12 9.13 -29.12 -11.11
C ARG A 12 7.86 -28.66 -10.38
N LYS A 13 7.87 -28.62 -9.03
CA LYS A 13 6.75 -28.08 -8.26
C LYS A 13 6.55 -26.58 -8.54
N LEU A 14 7.62 -25.80 -8.57
CA LEU A 14 7.57 -24.38 -8.88
C LEU A 14 7.01 -24.14 -10.29
N ARG A 15 7.54 -24.84 -11.30
CA ARG A 15 7.03 -24.75 -12.68
C ARG A 15 5.54 -25.10 -12.79
N LYS A 16 5.07 -26.07 -12.00
CA LYS A 16 3.64 -26.41 -11.96
C LYS A 16 2.81 -25.26 -11.38
N LEU A 17 3.29 -24.61 -10.32
CA LEU A 17 2.63 -23.45 -9.73
C LEU A 17 2.59 -22.27 -10.71
N GLU A 18 3.72 -21.98 -11.36
CA GLU A 18 3.80 -20.95 -12.41
C GLU A 18 2.83 -21.24 -13.57
N ALA A 19 2.71 -22.50 -13.99
CA ALA A 19 1.76 -22.90 -15.03
C ALA A 19 0.30 -22.67 -14.61
N VAL A 20 -0.06 -22.99 -13.37
CA VAL A 20 -1.41 -22.71 -12.84
C VAL A 20 -1.69 -21.20 -12.80
N MET A 21 -0.73 -20.41 -12.36
CA MET A 21 -0.82 -18.95 -12.36
C MET A 21 -0.94 -18.37 -13.78
N ALA A 22 -0.22 -18.92 -14.75
CA ALA A 22 -0.32 -18.52 -16.15
C ALA A 22 -1.72 -18.83 -16.72
N ILE A 23 -2.29 -20.00 -16.41
CA ILE A 23 -3.66 -20.35 -16.79
C ILE A 23 -4.67 -19.37 -16.18
N TYR A 24 -4.52 -19.00 -14.89
CA TYR A 24 -5.38 -18.00 -14.28
C TYR A 24 -5.27 -16.64 -14.94
N SER A 25 -4.05 -16.22 -15.31
CA SER A 25 -3.82 -15.00 -16.10
C SER A 25 -4.56 -15.03 -17.44
N GLU A 26 -4.47 -16.13 -18.18
CA GLU A 26 -5.16 -16.30 -19.47
C GLU A 26 -6.68 -16.30 -19.32
N LEU A 27 -7.23 -17.04 -18.36
CA LEU A 27 -8.67 -17.07 -18.09
C LEU A 27 -9.18 -15.67 -17.70
N TRP A 28 -8.44 -14.98 -16.84
CA TRP A 28 -8.81 -13.64 -16.38
C TRP A 28 -8.74 -12.60 -17.50
N ALA A 29 -7.74 -12.65 -18.39
CA ALA A 29 -7.62 -11.74 -19.53
C ALA A 29 -8.80 -11.86 -20.53
N ASN A 30 -9.46 -13.01 -20.58
CA ASN A 30 -10.66 -13.22 -21.39
C ASN A 30 -11.95 -12.71 -20.72
N ALA A 31 -11.93 -12.48 -19.41
CA ALA A 31 -13.06 -11.91 -18.67
C ALA A 31 -13.07 -10.38 -18.82
N ARG A 32 -13.60 -9.88 -19.96
CA ARG A 32 -13.66 -8.47 -20.39
C ARG A 32 -14.09 -7.43 -19.33
N ARG A 33 -14.75 -7.84 -18.24
CA ARG A 33 -15.28 -6.96 -17.18
C ARG A 33 -14.28 -6.69 -16.04
N LEU A 34 -13.09 -7.31 -16.03
CA LEU A 34 -12.17 -7.28 -14.89
C LEU A 34 -10.96 -6.35 -15.03
N HIS A 35 -10.82 -5.60 -16.14
CA HIS A 35 -9.62 -4.79 -16.41
C HIS A 35 -9.66 -3.39 -15.77
N THR A 36 -10.60 -3.14 -14.87
CA THR A 36 -10.69 -1.92 -14.05
C THR A 36 -11.07 -2.29 -12.63
N ILE A 37 -10.65 -1.48 -11.67
CA ILE A 37 -11.05 -1.68 -10.28
C ILE A 37 -12.47 -1.16 -10.10
N GLU A 38 -13.35 -2.01 -9.57
CA GLU A 38 -14.74 -1.66 -9.32
C GLU A 38 -14.80 -0.55 -8.25
N ARG A 39 -15.63 0.46 -8.50
CA ARG A 39 -15.90 1.57 -7.58
C ARG A 39 -17.33 1.40 -7.06
N ARG A 40 -17.50 1.44 -5.74
CA ARG A 40 -18.78 1.23 -5.05
C ARG A 40 -19.05 2.37 -4.08
N SER A 41 -20.27 2.86 -4.10
CA SER A 41 -20.83 3.69 -3.02
C SER A 41 -21.75 2.85 -2.15
N ASN A 42 -21.90 3.21 -0.88
CA ASN A 42 -22.76 2.53 0.09
C ASN A 42 -22.48 1.01 0.19
N LEU A 43 -21.22 0.61 0.03
CA LEU A 43 -20.84 -0.81 0.07
C LEU A 43 -21.01 -1.37 1.48
N SER A 44 -21.96 -2.30 1.65
CA SER A 44 -22.20 -2.93 2.95
C SER A 44 -21.03 -3.85 3.34
N ALA A 45 -20.84 -4.07 4.65
CA ALA A 45 -19.82 -4.99 5.14
C ALA A 45 -20.04 -6.43 4.66
N GLU A 46 -21.30 -6.88 4.58
CA GLU A 46 -21.65 -8.21 4.07
C GLU A 46 -21.25 -8.36 2.59
N GLU A 47 -21.62 -7.38 1.77
CA GLU A 47 -21.25 -7.38 0.35
C GLU A 47 -19.73 -7.29 0.17
N PHE A 48 -19.06 -6.43 0.94
CA PHE A 48 -17.61 -6.31 0.95
C PHE A 48 -16.93 -7.65 1.21
N PHE A 49 -17.30 -8.32 2.31
CA PHE A 49 -16.65 -9.58 2.68
C PHE A 49 -16.94 -10.68 1.65
N ARG A 50 -18.19 -10.83 1.22
CA ARG A 50 -18.61 -11.88 0.28
C ARG A 50 -18.04 -11.70 -1.13
N CYS A 51 -18.04 -10.47 -1.65
CA CYS A 51 -17.75 -10.20 -3.06
C CYS A 51 -16.33 -9.71 -3.34
N TYR A 52 -15.57 -9.34 -2.30
CA TYR A 52 -14.24 -8.75 -2.48
C TYR A 52 -13.21 -9.38 -1.56
N TYR A 53 -13.43 -9.37 -0.24
CA TYR A 53 -12.46 -9.88 0.73
C TYR A 53 -12.17 -11.38 0.54
N PHE A 54 -13.21 -12.23 0.61
CA PHE A 54 -13.04 -13.69 0.55
C PHE A 54 -12.70 -14.23 -0.84
N VAL A 55 -12.91 -13.43 -1.89
CA VAL A 55 -12.60 -13.79 -3.28
C VAL A 55 -11.35 -13.08 -3.81
N ASN A 56 -10.57 -12.44 -2.93
CA ASN A 56 -9.29 -11.78 -3.25
C ASN A 56 -9.39 -10.76 -4.41
N ARG A 57 -10.43 -9.92 -4.39
CA ARG A 57 -10.72 -8.95 -5.46
C ARG A 57 -10.65 -7.51 -4.93
N PRO A 58 -9.89 -6.60 -5.57
CA PRO A 58 -9.79 -5.20 -5.14
C PRO A 58 -11.09 -4.45 -5.43
N VAL A 59 -11.35 -3.42 -4.61
CA VAL A 59 -12.51 -2.51 -4.76
C VAL A 59 -12.18 -1.15 -4.17
N ILE A 60 -12.78 -0.11 -4.72
CA ILE A 60 -12.73 1.25 -4.17
C ILE A 60 -14.09 1.58 -3.57
N PHE A 61 -14.09 1.97 -2.30
CA PHE A 61 -15.19 2.61 -1.62
C PHE A 61 -15.13 4.09 -1.97
N GLN A 62 -16.09 4.58 -2.75
CA GLN A 62 -16.12 5.98 -3.18
C GLN A 62 -16.38 6.95 -2.02
N ASP A 63 -17.11 6.48 -1.02
CA ASP A 63 -17.59 7.19 0.15
C ASP A 63 -17.04 6.60 1.45
N GLY A 64 -15.93 5.83 1.38
CA GLY A 64 -15.41 5.08 2.54
C GLY A 64 -14.99 5.95 3.73
N LEU A 65 -14.74 7.25 3.51
CA LEU A 65 -14.42 8.23 4.56
C LEU A 65 -15.50 9.31 4.77
N CYS A 66 -16.68 9.21 4.15
CA CYS A 66 -17.65 10.32 4.06
C CYS A 66 -18.07 10.93 5.41
N ASN A 67 -18.04 10.14 6.49
CA ASN A 67 -18.37 10.57 7.85
C ASN A 67 -17.17 10.59 8.80
N SER A 68 -15.95 10.50 8.29
CA SER A 68 -14.73 10.44 9.11
C SER A 68 -14.27 11.83 9.54
N TYR A 69 -13.84 11.96 10.80
CA TYR A 69 -13.22 13.18 11.30
C TYR A 69 -11.92 13.51 10.56
N ALA A 70 -11.17 12.47 10.16
CA ALA A 70 -9.97 12.59 9.37
C ALA A 70 -10.23 13.34 8.04
N LEU A 71 -11.23 12.94 7.26
CA LEU A 71 -11.55 13.63 6.00
C LEU A 71 -11.98 15.09 6.22
N ALA A 72 -12.74 15.34 7.29
CA ALA A 72 -13.25 16.68 7.58
C ALA A 72 -12.15 17.66 8.06
N SER A 73 -11.13 17.16 8.78
CA SER A 73 -10.23 18.02 9.55
C SER A 73 -8.75 17.87 9.19
N TRP A 74 -8.30 16.70 8.76
CA TRP A 74 -6.88 16.45 8.63
C TRP A 74 -6.31 17.06 7.35
N ASN A 75 -5.39 17.99 7.57
CA ASN A 75 -4.53 18.58 6.56
C ASN A 75 -3.17 18.87 7.24
N PRO A 76 -2.14 19.27 6.48
CA PRO A 76 -0.81 19.53 7.06
C PRO A 76 -0.84 20.53 8.24
N ASP A 77 -1.66 21.59 8.16
CA ASP A 77 -1.74 22.61 9.21
C ASP A 77 -2.43 22.10 10.47
N TYR A 78 -3.47 21.27 10.32
CA TYR A 78 -4.10 20.57 11.45
C TYR A 78 -3.09 19.67 12.18
N LEU A 79 -2.36 18.83 11.44
CA LEU A 79 -1.35 17.93 12.03
C LEU A 79 -0.24 18.71 12.74
N LYS A 80 0.19 19.85 12.16
CA LYS A 80 1.15 20.76 12.78
C LYS A 80 0.62 21.34 14.09
N ALA A 81 -0.62 21.80 14.12
CA ALA A 81 -1.23 22.39 15.32
C ALA A 81 -1.43 21.34 16.43
N ARG A 82 -1.98 20.17 16.08
CA ARG A 82 -2.34 19.11 17.03
C ARG A 82 -1.12 18.41 17.61
N CYS A 83 -0.22 17.96 16.74
CA CYS A 83 0.89 17.07 17.06
C CYS A 83 2.26 17.71 16.89
N GLY A 84 2.36 19.02 16.66
CA GLY A 84 3.61 19.69 16.26
C GLY A 84 4.82 19.50 17.17
N ASN A 85 4.62 19.18 18.45
CA ASN A 85 5.71 18.92 19.41
C ASN A 85 6.14 17.45 19.48
N GLU A 86 5.33 16.53 18.97
CA GLU A 86 5.61 15.10 18.96
C GLU A 86 6.87 14.83 18.12
N ILE A 87 7.70 13.94 18.64
CA ILE A 87 8.84 13.39 17.90
C ILE A 87 8.29 12.25 17.05
N ILE A 88 8.55 12.30 15.76
CA ILE A 88 8.11 11.32 14.77
C ILE A 88 9.31 10.71 14.05
N GLU A 89 9.14 9.48 13.58
CA GLU A 89 10.10 8.86 12.66
C GLU A 89 9.70 9.13 11.20
N VAL A 90 10.69 9.47 10.38
CA VAL A 90 10.54 9.69 8.95
C VAL A 90 11.74 9.09 8.23
N MET A 91 11.52 8.51 7.06
CA MET A 91 12.62 8.11 6.19
C MET A 91 13.19 9.34 5.49
N THR A 92 14.52 9.43 5.37
CA THR A 92 15.21 10.51 4.65
C THR A 92 16.38 9.97 3.82
N GLY A 93 16.85 10.73 2.82
CA GLY A 93 17.95 10.30 1.95
C GLY A 93 17.55 9.21 0.96
N ARG A 94 16.24 9.03 0.72
CA ARG A 94 15.69 7.93 -0.10
C ARG A 94 16.09 8.02 -1.57
N ILE A 95 16.46 9.20 -2.07
CA ILE A 95 16.90 9.34 -3.47
C ILE A 95 18.30 8.75 -3.68
N ALA A 96 19.14 8.73 -2.63
CA ALA A 96 20.50 8.25 -2.72
C ALA A 96 20.63 6.72 -2.69
N ASP A 97 19.57 6.00 -2.31
CA ASP A 97 19.53 4.54 -2.23
C ASP A 97 18.38 4.00 -3.10
N PRO A 98 18.64 3.24 -4.18
CA PRO A 98 17.56 2.64 -4.98
C PRO A 98 16.72 1.62 -4.20
N ASP A 99 17.24 1.05 -3.12
CA ASP A 99 16.60 0.03 -2.29
C ASP A 99 16.05 0.60 -0.96
N TYR A 100 15.72 1.91 -0.93
CA TYR A 100 15.36 2.64 0.29
C TYR A 100 14.25 1.99 1.14
N GLU A 101 13.27 1.28 0.56
CA GLU A 101 12.24 0.58 1.34
C GLU A 101 12.77 -0.71 1.97
N ILE A 102 13.61 -1.45 1.24
CA ILE A 102 14.26 -2.67 1.74
C ILE A 102 15.23 -2.30 2.86
N ASN A 103 15.99 -1.22 2.68
CA ASN A 103 16.94 -0.68 3.65
C ASN A 103 16.29 0.32 4.64
N SER A 104 14.97 0.27 4.82
CA SER A 104 14.21 1.32 5.50
C SER A 104 14.74 1.71 6.89
N GLU A 105 15.23 0.76 7.69
CA GLU A 105 15.82 1.03 9.00
C GLU A 105 17.03 1.99 8.95
N GLN A 106 17.83 1.94 7.88
CA GLN A 106 19.00 2.82 7.69
C GLN A 106 18.60 4.27 7.38
N HIS A 107 17.39 4.45 6.85
CA HIS A 107 16.87 5.76 6.45
C HIS A 107 16.02 6.43 7.53
N LYS A 108 15.69 5.72 8.63
CA LYS A 108 14.87 6.27 9.71
C LYS A 108 15.62 7.36 10.46
N THR A 109 15.01 8.54 10.48
CA THR A 109 15.46 9.69 11.26
C THR A 109 14.32 10.20 12.12
N ARG A 110 14.65 10.94 13.18
CA ARG A 110 13.66 11.54 14.07
C ARG A 110 13.61 13.05 13.87
N THR A 111 12.41 13.60 13.87
CA THR A 111 12.17 15.04 13.79
C THR A 111 10.90 15.42 14.55
N ARG A 112 10.69 16.70 14.80
CA ARG A 112 9.40 17.19 15.32
C ARG A 112 8.38 17.25 14.17
N MET A 113 7.14 16.88 14.45
CA MET A 113 6.04 16.97 13.47
C MET A 113 5.94 18.36 12.83
N ARG A 114 6.15 19.44 13.58
CA ARG A 114 6.11 20.81 13.03
C ARG A 114 7.16 21.07 11.95
N GLU A 115 8.38 20.60 12.17
CA GLU A 115 9.50 20.78 11.25
C GLU A 115 9.28 19.93 10.00
N PHE A 116 8.74 18.72 10.19
CA PHE A 116 8.36 17.85 9.09
C PHE A 116 7.27 18.47 8.21
N VAL A 117 6.18 18.96 8.81
CA VAL A 117 5.12 19.66 8.06
C VAL A 117 5.69 20.83 7.27
N ASP A 118 6.52 21.67 7.89
CA ASP A 118 7.12 22.82 7.21
C ASP A 118 8.05 22.40 6.08
N ARG A 119 8.76 21.29 6.23
CA ARG A 119 9.58 20.71 5.16
C ARG A 119 8.71 20.19 4.01
N VAL A 120 7.64 19.44 4.31
CA VAL A 120 6.68 18.92 3.31
C VAL A 120 6.07 20.04 2.49
N LYS A 121 5.57 21.11 3.14
CA LYS A 121 4.92 22.24 2.46
C LYS A 121 5.86 23.02 1.53
N ARG A 122 7.17 23.01 1.80
CA ARG A 122 8.19 23.75 1.03
C ARG A 122 8.89 22.93 -0.05
N ALA A 123 8.85 21.60 0.02
CA ALA A 123 9.72 20.76 -0.79
C ALA A 123 9.34 20.61 -2.26
N GLY A 124 8.12 20.98 -2.66
CA GLY A 124 7.61 20.69 -4.00
C GLY A 124 7.51 19.18 -4.23
N GLN A 125 8.01 18.70 -5.37
CA GLN A 125 8.02 17.27 -5.71
C GLN A 125 9.37 16.62 -5.34
N THR A 126 9.34 15.61 -4.48
CA THR A 126 10.53 14.83 -4.10
C THR A 126 10.15 13.48 -3.50
N ASN A 127 11.02 12.48 -3.65
CA ASN A 127 10.93 11.20 -2.96
C ASN A 127 11.85 11.12 -1.73
N ASP A 128 12.66 12.15 -1.47
CA ASP A 128 13.81 12.08 -0.55
C ASP A 128 13.42 11.81 0.91
N PHE A 129 12.22 12.23 1.32
CA PHE A 129 11.74 12.01 2.67
C PHE A 129 10.25 11.69 2.72
N TYR A 130 9.86 10.82 3.66
CA TYR A 130 8.49 10.34 3.77
C TYR A 130 8.22 9.73 5.16
N MET A 131 7.04 10.00 5.74
CA MET A 131 6.53 9.23 6.88
C MET A 131 5.87 7.96 6.36
N VAL A 132 6.38 6.81 6.78
CA VAL A 132 5.92 5.47 6.37
C VAL A 132 5.28 4.71 7.53
N ALA A 133 4.63 3.59 7.21
CA ALA A 133 3.85 2.80 8.16
C ALA A 133 4.60 2.34 9.43
N ASN A 134 5.86 1.89 9.30
CA ASN A 134 6.64 1.35 10.42
C ASN A 134 7.23 2.45 11.30
N ASN A 135 6.36 3.20 11.97
CA ASN A 135 6.69 4.33 12.82
C ASN A 135 6.18 4.09 14.25
N ARG A 136 7.07 3.60 15.12
CA ARG A 136 6.71 3.29 16.53
C ARG A 136 6.32 4.54 17.32
N SER A 137 6.73 5.72 16.84
CA SER A 137 6.35 6.99 17.45
C SER A 137 4.84 7.24 17.40
N LEU A 138 4.10 6.53 16.54
CA LEU A 138 2.65 6.62 16.43
C LEU A 138 1.89 5.89 17.55
N GLU A 139 2.57 5.05 18.33
CA GLU A 139 1.94 4.19 19.34
C GLU A 139 1.76 4.86 20.71
N SER A 140 2.12 6.14 20.84
CA SER A 140 2.05 6.87 22.11
C SER A 140 1.60 8.33 21.96
N GLY A 141 1.31 8.98 23.09
CA GLY A 141 1.07 10.41 23.18
C GLY A 141 -0.08 10.90 22.30
N LYS A 142 0.09 12.10 21.72
CA LYS A 142 -0.92 12.68 20.83
C LYS A 142 -1.02 11.97 19.49
N MET A 143 0.03 11.27 19.06
CA MET A 143 -0.03 10.49 17.82
C MET A 143 -0.96 9.29 17.95
N LYS A 144 -0.94 8.61 19.10
CA LYS A 144 -1.92 7.54 19.39
C LYS A 144 -3.35 8.08 19.39
N ALA A 145 -3.61 9.19 20.08
CA ALA A 145 -4.93 9.81 20.12
C ALA A 145 -5.40 10.25 18.72
N LEU A 146 -4.51 10.83 17.92
CA LEU A 146 -4.79 11.17 16.52
C LEU A 146 -5.20 9.93 15.72
N LEU A 147 -4.46 8.82 15.86
CA LEU A 147 -4.79 7.57 15.20
C LEU A 147 -6.17 7.03 15.63
N GLU A 148 -6.47 7.03 16.93
CA GLU A 148 -7.79 6.61 17.44
C GLU A 148 -8.96 7.42 16.86
N GLU A 149 -8.77 8.73 16.61
CA GLU A 149 -9.76 9.59 15.93
C GLU A 149 -9.92 9.26 14.43
N GLY A 150 -8.96 8.54 13.84
CA GLY A 150 -8.92 8.17 12.41
C GLY A 150 -9.64 6.87 12.07
N HIS A 151 -10.34 6.24 13.01
CA HIS A 151 -11.09 5.01 12.75
C HIS A 151 -12.26 5.22 11.77
N ILE A 152 -12.50 4.20 10.94
CA ILE A 152 -13.51 4.21 9.89
C ILE A 152 -14.13 2.82 9.76
N LEU A 153 -15.27 2.74 9.08
CA LEU A 153 -15.86 1.47 8.61
C LEU A 153 -15.92 0.40 9.71
N GLU A 154 -16.46 0.72 10.89
CA GLU A 154 -16.46 -0.17 12.06
C GLU A 154 -17.19 -1.50 11.87
N ASN A 155 -17.98 -1.66 10.80
CA ASN A 155 -18.59 -2.95 10.43
C ASN A 155 -17.63 -3.87 9.63
N ILE A 156 -16.52 -3.31 9.13
CA ILE A 156 -15.47 -4.00 8.38
C ILE A 156 -14.20 -4.12 9.22
N LEU A 157 -13.83 -3.04 9.92
CA LEU A 157 -12.68 -2.94 10.80
C LEU A 157 -13.10 -3.11 12.26
N ASP A 158 -12.20 -3.66 13.07
CA ASP A 158 -12.38 -3.83 14.51
C ASP A 158 -11.55 -2.79 15.25
N PRO A 159 -12.16 -1.73 15.82
CA PRO A 159 -11.43 -0.71 16.58
C PRO A 159 -10.63 -1.30 17.76
N ALA A 160 -11.12 -2.37 18.39
CA ALA A 160 -10.43 -3.02 19.50
C ALA A 160 -9.10 -3.67 19.07
N ARG A 161 -8.91 -3.90 17.77
CA ARG A 161 -7.69 -4.48 17.18
C ARG A 161 -6.87 -3.45 16.41
N ALA A 162 -7.20 -2.16 16.49
CA ALA A 162 -6.56 -1.14 15.67
C ALA A 162 -5.13 -0.79 16.11
N GLN A 163 -4.80 -1.02 17.38
CA GLN A 163 -3.44 -0.82 17.89
C GLN A 163 -2.44 -1.64 17.07
N SER A 164 -1.39 -0.98 16.57
CA SER A 164 -0.34 -1.56 15.71
C SER A 164 -0.86 -2.18 14.40
N ARG A 165 -2.10 -1.89 14.00
CA ARG A 165 -2.73 -2.32 12.74
C ARG A 165 -3.32 -1.17 11.93
N MET A 166 -2.96 0.04 12.31
CA MET A 166 -3.31 1.25 11.61
C MET A 166 -2.07 2.13 11.46
N PHE A 167 -1.88 2.66 10.26
CA PHE A 167 -0.63 3.28 9.85
C PHE A 167 -0.88 4.63 9.18
N LEU A 168 -0.04 5.61 9.50
CA LEU A 168 -0.09 6.94 8.91
C LEU A 168 0.99 7.11 7.85
N TRP A 169 0.57 7.60 6.70
CA TRP A 169 1.44 7.97 5.59
C TRP A 169 1.34 9.46 5.35
N PHE A 170 2.46 10.17 5.39
CA PHE A 170 2.47 11.62 5.16
C PHE A 170 3.77 12.05 4.47
N GLY A 171 3.66 12.78 3.37
CA GLY A 171 4.84 13.28 2.64
C GLY A 171 4.52 14.29 1.56
N PRO A 172 5.57 14.79 0.89
CA PRO A 172 5.44 15.68 -0.25
C PRO A 172 4.88 14.95 -1.49
N ALA A 173 4.57 15.72 -2.53
CA ALA A 173 4.32 15.16 -3.85
C ALA A 173 5.56 14.39 -4.34
N GLY A 174 5.38 13.34 -5.12
CA GLY A 174 6.47 12.57 -5.73
C GLY A 174 7.03 11.45 -4.85
N THR A 175 6.53 11.23 -3.63
CA THR A 175 6.90 10.03 -2.88
C THR A 175 6.41 8.78 -3.59
N VAL A 176 7.26 7.76 -3.63
CA VAL A 176 7.01 6.46 -4.27
C VAL A 176 7.20 5.35 -3.24
N THR A 177 6.24 4.44 -3.19
CA THR A 177 6.44 3.10 -2.65
C THR A 177 6.54 2.15 -3.85
N PRO A 178 7.72 1.52 -4.08
CA PRO A 178 8.00 0.69 -5.25
C PRO A 178 7.07 -0.53 -5.32
N LEU A 179 7.13 -1.24 -6.44
CA LEU A 179 6.26 -2.40 -6.68
C LEU A 179 6.55 -3.51 -5.66
N HIS A 180 5.55 -3.83 -4.85
CA HIS A 180 5.62 -4.88 -3.82
C HIS A 180 4.24 -5.50 -3.60
N HIS A 181 4.16 -6.57 -2.81
CA HIS A 181 2.90 -7.05 -2.28
C HIS A 181 2.96 -7.10 -0.75
N ASP A 182 1.81 -7.21 -0.10
CA ASP A 182 1.75 -7.44 1.33
C ASP A 182 1.35 -8.88 1.65
N THR A 183 1.74 -9.30 2.85
CA THR A 183 1.40 -10.61 3.41
C THR A 183 0.02 -10.64 4.07
N MET A 184 -0.70 -9.53 4.04
CA MET A 184 -2.03 -9.34 4.60
C MET A 184 -2.89 -8.46 3.68
N ASN A 185 -4.20 -8.47 3.89
CA ASN A 185 -5.09 -7.52 3.21
C ASN A 185 -4.93 -6.12 3.82
N ILE A 186 -5.15 -5.09 3.00
CA ILE A 186 -5.04 -3.68 3.41
C ILE A 186 -6.26 -2.89 2.92
N LEU A 187 -6.79 -2.00 3.77
CA LEU A 187 -7.53 -0.83 3.30
C LEU A 187 -6.60 0.37 3.29
N LEU A 188 -6.43 1.02 2.14
CA LEU A 188 -5.72 2.28 1.97
C LEU A 188 -6.74 3.40 1.81
N ALA A 189 -6.88 4.24 2.84
CA ALA A 189 -7.79 5.37 2.86
C ALA A 189 -7.06 6.68 2.55
N GLN A 190 -7.54 7.42 1.55
CA GLN A 190 -6.93 8.67 1.14
C GLN A 190 -7.62 9.85 1.81
N VAL A 191 -6.88 10.59 2.64
CA VAL A 191 -7.43 11.67 3.47
C VAL A 191 -7.17 13.04 2.84
N TYR A 192 -5.95 13.29 2.39
CA TYR A 192 -5.54 14.58 1.81
C TYR A 192 -4.63 14.35 0.59
N GLY A 193 -4.80 15.14 -0.47
CA GLY A 193 -4.08 14.96 -1.74
C GLY A 193 -4.48 13.67 -2.47
N ARG A 194 -3.81 13.36 -3.58
CA ARG A 194 -4.12 12.18 -4.41
C ARG A 194 -2.94 11.21 -4.50
N LYS A 195 -3.26 9.93 -4.69
CA LYS A 195 -2.28 8.87 -4.97
C LYS A 195 -2.59 8.17 -6.28
N ASP A 196 -1.59 8.03 -7.14
CA ASP A 196 -1.64 7.13 -8.29
C ASP A 196 -1.18 5.75 -7.84
N VAL A 197 -2.10 4.78 -7.92
CA VAL A 197 -1.90 3.40 -7.48
C VAL A 197 -1.98 2.49 -8.70
N THR A 198 -0.92 1.73 -8.93
CA THR A 198 -0.94 0.61 -9.89
C THR A 198 -1.09 -0.68 -9.12
N LEU A 199 -2.05 -1.52 -9.51
CA LEU A 199 -2.32 -2.84 -8.95
C LEU A 199 -2.11 -3.92 -10.01
N ILE A 200 -1.47 -5.01 -9.63
CA ILE A 200 -1.22 -6.18 -10.47
C ILE A 200 -1.74 -7.42 -9.71
N PRO A 201 -2.57 -8.27 -10.36
CA PRO A 201 -3.12 -9.45 -9.70
C PRO A 201 -2.06 -10.38 -9.10
N SER A 202 -2.36 -11.00 -7.97
CA SER A 202 -1.44 -11.92 -7.26
C SER A 202 -0.95 -13.09 -8.15
N PHE A 203 -1.79 -13.60 -9.05
CA PHE A 203 -1.41 -14.64 -10.01
C PHE A 203 -0.49 -14.15 -11.15
N HIS A 204 -0.14 -12.85 -11.22
CA HIS A 204 0.92 -12.33 -12.09
C HIS A 204 2.29 -12.30 -11.41
N THR A 205 2.43 -12.86 -10.21
CA THR A 205 3.73 -13.01 -9.51
C THR A 205 4.88 -13.52 -10.42
N PRO A 206 4.68 -14.51 -11.32
CA PRO A 206 5.73 -14.96 -12.22
C PRO A 206 6.23 -13.90 -13.24
N TYR A 207 5.49 -12.82 -13.43
CA TYR A 207 5.77 -11.78 -14.43
C TYR A 207 6.38 -10.51 -13.84
N VAL A 208 6.37 -10.37 -12.51
CA VAL A 208 6.79 -9.15 -11.81
C VAL A 208 8.15 -9.26 -11.14
N TYR A 209 8.91 -10.33 -11.39
CA TYR A 209 10.31 -10.45 -10.94
C TYR A 209 10.51 -10.11 -9.46
N ASN A 210 9.78 -10.82 -8.59
CA ASN A 210 9.98 -10.75 -7.15
C ASN A 210 11.46 -11.00 -6.83
N HIS A 211 12.05 -10.08 -6.08
CA HIS A 211 13.48 -9.99 -5.85
C HIS A 211 13.87 -10.21 -4.40
N ILE A 212 13.58 -9.25 -3.53
CA ILE A 212 13.93 -9.28 -2.11
C ILE A 212 12.66 -9.18 -1.28
N GLY A 213 12.41 -10.20 -0.47
CA GLY A 213 11.19 -10.30 0.33
C GLY A 213 9.96 -10.17 -0.57
N VAL A 214 9.18 -9.13 -0.35
CA VAL A 214 7.94 -8.85 -1.09
C VAL A 214 8.10 -7.85 -2.24
N TYR A 215 9.31 -7.34 -2.47
CA TYR A 215 9.59 -6.30 -3.47
C TYR A 215 9.96 -6.89 -4.83
N SER A 216 9.60 -6.16 -5.88
CA SER A 216 9.98 -6.43 -7.26
C SER A 216 11.28 -5.72 -7.63
N ALA A 217 12.09 -6.32 -8.50
CA ALA A 217 13.21 -5.63 -9.14
C ALA A 217 12.78 -4.68 -10.29
N VAL A 218 11.50 -4.67 -10.67
CA VAL A 218 10.99 -3.85 -11.77
C VAL A 218 10.59 -2.47 -11.26
N ASP A 219 11.16 -1.43 -11.87
CA ASP A 219 10.58 -0.09 -11.82
C ASP A 219 9.30 -0.05 -12.65
N CYS A 220 8.14 0.01 -11.99
CA CYS A 220 6.82 0.06 -12.62
C CYS A 220 6.63 1.26 -13.55
N GLU A 221 7.34 2.36 -13.31
CA GLU A 221 7.16 3.61 -14.04
C GLU A 221 8.07 3.71 -15.25
N LYS A 222 9.23 3.04 -15.19
CA LYS A 222 10.18 2.92 -16.30
C LYS A 222 10.69 1.47 -16.44
N PRO A 223 9.84 0.52 -16.85
CA PRO A 223 10.24 -0.88 -16.90
C PRO A 223 11.33 -1.13 -17.95
N ASP A 224 12.44 -1.74 -17.53
CA ASP A 224 13.46 -2.24 -18.46
C ASP A 224 13.02 -3.61 -19.01
N TYR A 225 12.32 -3.60 -20.14
CA TYR A 225 11.85 -4.83 -20.78
C TYR A 225 12.95 -5.68 -21.42
N SER A 226 14.18 -5.18 -21.55
CA SER A 226 15.31 -6.00 -22.00
C SER A 226 15.76 -6.94 -20.88
N ARG A 227 15.76 -6.44 -19.64
CA ARG A 227 16.06 -7.21 -18.42
C ARG A 227 14.84 -7.99 -17.91
N PHE A 228 13.65 -7.41 -18.04
CA PHE A 228 12.40 -7.92 -17.48
C PHE A 228 11.31 -8.16 -18.55
N PRO A 229 11.57 -8.98 -19.58
CA PRO A 229 10.65 -9.15 -20.72
C PRO A 229 9.26 -9.69 -20.35
N LEU A 230 9.15 -10.53 -19.30
CA LEU A 230 7.88 -11.10 -18.85
C LEU A 230 6.95 -10.05 -18.26
N PHE A 231 7.46 -8.90 -17.81
CA PHE A 231 6.64 -7.84 -17.24
C PHE A 231 5.64 -7.26 -18.26
N ARG A 232 5.89 -7.44 -19.57
CA ARG A 232 4.91 -7.13 -20.63
C ARG A 232 3.60 -7.91 -20.49
N LYS A 233 3.63 -9.07 -19.83
CA LYS A 233 2.46 -9.92 -19.57
C LYS A 233 1.71 -9.53 -18.29
N ALA A 234 2.29 -8.69 -17.45
CA ALA A 234 1.65 -8.26 -16.21
C ALA A 234 0.58 -7.20 -16.52
N THR A 235 -0.69 -7.55 -16.39
CA THR A 235 -1.77 -6.55 -16.46
C THR A 235 -1.69 -5.61 -15.27
N GLN A 236 -1.66 -4.31 -15.58
CA GLN A 236 -1.58 -3.22 -14.62
C GLN A 236 -2.93 -2.49 -14.56
N LEU A 237 -3.56 -2.50 -13.39
CA LEU A 237 -4.78 -1.76 -13.09
C LEU A 237 -4.40 -0.44 -12.42
N LYS A 238 -4.56 0.67 -13.12
CA LYS A 238 -4.18 2.01 -12.62
C LYS A 238 -5.39 2.74 -12.04
N VAL A 239 -5.20 3.38 -10.90
CA VAL A 239 -6.22 4.11 -10.17
C VAL A 239 -5.63 5.37 -9.59
N LEU A 240 -6.26 6.52 -9.90
CA LEU A 240 -6.12 7.72 -9.10
C LEU A 240 -7.06 7.60 -7.89
N LEU A 241 -6.48 7.51 -6.70
CA LEU A 241 -7.18 7.48 -5.42
C LEU A 241 -7.27 8.91 -4.88
N GLU A 242 -8.50 9.37 -4.68
CA GLU A 242 -8.81 10.76 -4.31
C GLU A 242 -9.22 10.87 -2.83
N PRO A 243 -9.13 12.08 -2.22
CA PRO A 243 -9.64 12.30 -0.87
C PRO A 243 -11.07 11.78 -0.71
N GLY A 244 -11.30 11.03 0.37
CA GLY A 244 -12.59 10.42 0.67
C GLY A 244 -12.71 8.95 0.27
N GLN A 245 -11.86 8.50 -0.65
CA GLN A 245 -11.89 7.14 -1.19
C GLN A 245 -11.05 6.17 -0.35
N VAL A 246 -11.51 4.92 -0.27
CA VAL A 246 -10.76 3.82 0.37
C VAL A 246 -10.57 2.70 -0.63
N LEU A 247 -9.32 2.30 -0.87
CA LEU A 247 -8.95 1.20 -1.74
C LEU A 247 -8.70 -0.06 -0.91
N PHE A 248 -9.41 -1.13 -1.21
CA PHE A 248 -9.09 -2.46 -0.72
C PHE A 248 -8.05 -3.12 -1.63
N ILE A 249 -6.90 -3.45 -1.03
CA ILE A 249 -5.81 -4.19 -1.64
C ILE A 249 -5.82 -5.59 -1.01
N PRO A 250 -6.25 -6.61 -1.76
CA PRO A 250 -6.27 -7.97 -1.23
C PRO A 250 -4.85 -8.49 -1.02
N VAL A 251 -4.68 -9.37 -0.03
CA VAL A 251 -3.41 -10.04 0.27
C VAL A 251 -2.76 -10.63 -0.98
N GLY A 252 -1.45 -10.43 -1.13
CA GLY A 252 -0.67 -10.90 -2.29
C GLY A 252 -0.86 -10.11 -3.58
N TRP A 253 -1.74 -9.11 -3.64
CA TRP A 253 -1.80 -8.20 -4.79
C TRP A 253 -0.57 -7.30 -4.81
N TRP A 254 0.08 -7.28 -5.97
CA TRP A 254 1.21 -6.42 -6.23
C TRP A 254 0.72 -5.00 -6.44
N HIS A 255 1.38 -4.03 -5.85
CA HIS A 255 1.02 -2.63 -5.98
C HIS A 255 2.22 -1.69 -5.90
N HIS A 256 2.10 -0.60 -6.63
CA HIS A 256 3.02 0.52 -6.67
C HIS A 256 2.23 1.80 -6.40
N VAL A 257 2.76 2.68 -5.57
CA VAL A 257 2.03 3.87 -5.11
C VAL A 257 2.88 5.12 -5.27
N ARG A 258 2.35 6.12 -5.97
CA ARG A 258 2.95 7.46 -6.08
C ARG A 258 2.01 8.52 -5.50
N SER A 259 2.54 9.40 -4.67
CA SER A 259 1.82 10.61 -4.23
C SER A 259 1.87 11.67 -5.33
N MET A 260 0.71 12.14 -5.78
CA MET A 260 0.60 13.17 -6.84
C MET A 260 0.65 14.58 -6.28
N ASP A 261 0.26 14.73 -5.01
CA ASP A 261 0.26 15.98 -4.26
C ASP A 261 0.95 15.76 -2.91
N VAL A 262 1.06 16.81 -2.08
CA VAL A 262 1.23 16.60 -0.63
C VAL A 262 0.12 15.67 -0.17
N SER A 263 0.47 14.52 0.40
CA SER A 263 -0.47 13.43 0.61
C SER A 263 -0.49 12.98 2.07
N ILE A 264 -1.70 12.80 2.61
CA ILE A 264 -1.96 12.12 3.88
C ILE A 264 -2.89 10.94 3.62
N SER A 265 -2.46 9.74 4.02
CA SER A 265 -3.25 8.52 3.91
C SER A 265 -3.20 7.73 5.20
N LEU A 266 -4.24 6.95 5.47
CA LEU A 266 -4.25 5.93 6.51
C LEU A 266 -4.29 4.56 5.85
N SER A 267 -3.58 3.57 6.38
CA SER A 267 -3.81 2.18 6.03
C SER A 267 -4.20 1.34 7.24
N PHE A 268 -5.04 0.33 7.00
CA PHE A 268 -5.68 -0.48 8.05
C PHE A 268 -5.56 -1.96 7.72
N THR A 269 -5.25 -2.76 8.74
CA THR A 269 -5.15 -4.23 8.65
C THR A 269 -5.94 -4.95 9.73
N ASN A 270 -6.66 -4.20 10.58
CA ASN A 270 -7.51 -4.67 11.67
C ASN A 270 -8.91 -5.11 11.22
N PHE A 271 -9.01 -5.91 10.16
CA PHE A 271 -10.31 -6.43 9.71
C PHE A 271 -11.01 -7.27 10.78
N ARG A 272 -12.34 -7.22 10.82
CA ARG A 272 -13.17 -8.12 11.65
C ARG A 272 -13.08 -9.59 11.24
N LYS A 273 -12.50 -9.90 10.09
CA LYS A 273 -12.22 -11.25 9.61
C LYS A 273 -10.73 -11.58 9.74
N PRO A 274 -10.35 -12.88 9.76
CA PRO A 274 -8.94 -13.28 9.82
C PRO A 274 -8.12 -12.62 8.70
N ASN A 275 -6.96 -12.07 9.05
CA ASN A 275 -6.08 -11.34 8.13
C ASN A 275 -4.59 -11.67 8.34
N ASP A 276 -4.31 -12.74 9.09
CA ASP A 276 -2.96 -13.20 9.37
C ASP A 276 -2.73 -14.48 8.55
N TYR A 277 -1.73 -14.47 7.69
CA TYR A 277 -1.43 -15.54 6.74
C TYR A 277 0.04 -15.95 6.84
N VAL A 278 0.31 -17.22 6.59
CA VAL A 278 1.67 -17.79 6.63
C VAL A 278 2.28 -17.74 5.24
N TRP A 279 3.49 -17.16 5.15
CA TRP A 279 4.27 -16.98 3.92
C TRP A 279 5.68 -17.54 4.16
N ASP A 280 5.76 -18.86 4.33
CA ASP A 280 7.01 -19.61 4.54
C ASP A 280 7.70 -19.97 3.21
#